data_AF-A0AAE0FCT6-F1
#
_entry.id   AF-A0AAE0FCT6-F1
#
_cell.length_a   1.000
_cell.length_b   1.000
_cell.length_c   1.000
_cell.angle_alpha   90.00
_cell.angle_beta   90.00
_cell.angle_gamma   90.00
#
_symmetry.space_group_name_H-M   'P 1'
#
loop_
_entity.id
_entity.type
_entity.pdbx_description
1 polymer ?
#
loop_
_entity_poly.entity_id
_entity_poly.type
_entity_poly.pdbx_seq_one_letter_code
_entity_poly.pdbx_strand_id
1 'polypeptide(L)'
;IRYMVGTAAAVARGLLPVEFVRAAMAKPARVSLPRAPPHTLVLVDAEFFPPKLPSGSKHEPGVRPSVVISSEGDVARAAFREEQLLPALTAQLLHPDWSEWNEQLEANLPSQEEVDGVVARSAQWEAECIERRKEQAKEEQQMEEEAEGNLQLK
;
A
#
# COMPACT_ATOMS: atom_id res chain seq x y z
N ILE A 1 7.31 -0.19 -0.03
CA ILE A 1 7.73 -0.53 -1.42
C ILE A 1 8.47 -1.86 -1.49
N ARG A 2 9.73 -1.99 -1.01
CA ARG A 2 10.50 -3.24 -1.15
C ARG A 2 9.84 -4.50 -0.57
N TYR A 3 9.14 -4.39 0.56
CA TYR A 3 8.31 -5.47 1.10
C TYR A 3 7.11 -5.81 0.21
N MET A 4 6.48 -4.80 -0.42
CA MET A 4 5.36 -5.02 -1.33
C MET A 4 5.82 -5.77 -2.58
N VAL A 5 6.94 -5.34 -3.17
CA VAL A 5 7.54 -5.99 -4.36
C VAL A 5 7.99 -7.41 -4.02
N GLY A 6 8.69 -7.61 -2.91
CA GLY A 6 9.11 -8.95 -2.48
C GLY A 6 7.92 -9.87 -2.24
N THR A 7 6.88 -9.37 -1.58
CA THR A 7 5.65 -10.14 -1.32
C THR A 7 4.93 -10.49 -2.62
N ALA A 8 4.79 -9.54 -3.55
CA ALA A 8 4.20 -9.78 -4.85
C ALA A 8 4.96 -10.84 -5.66
N ALA A 9 6.29 -10.81 -5.60
CA ALA A 9 7.14 -11.83 -6.23
C ALA A 9 6.95 -13.22 -5.59
N ALA A 10 6.85 -13.31 -4.26
CA ALA A 10 6.57 -14.57 -3.56
C ALA A 10 5.19 -15.14 -3.93
N VAL A 11 4.16 -14.29 -4.02
CA VAL A 11 2.81 -14.69 -4.48
C VAL A 11 2.83 -15.14 -5.94
N ALA A 12 3.48 -14.38 -6.82
CA ALA A 12 3.58 -14.71 -8.24
C ALA A 12 4.28 -16.07 -8.50
N ARG A 13 5.14 -16.50 -7.57
CA ARG A 13 5.83 -17.80 -7.59
C ARG A 13 5.06 -18.92 -6.87
N GLY A 14 3.90 -18.63 -6.29
CA GLY A 14 3.10 -19.59 -5.53
C GLY A 14 3.65 -19.92 -4.13
N LEU A 15 4.61 -19.14 -3.63
CA LEU A 15 5.22 -19.36 -2.31
C LEU A 15 4.40 -18.76 -1.16
N LEU A 16 3.53 -17.79 -1.45
CA LEU A 16 2.58 -17.21 -0.51
C LEU A 16 1.18 -17.15 -1.14
N PRO A 17 0.11 -17.48 -0.40
CA PRO A 17 -1.25 -17.30 -0.88
C PRO A 17 -1.67 -15.82 -0.87
N VAL A 18 -2.58 -15.44 -1.77
CA VAL A 18 -3.11 -14.07 -1.86
C VAL A 18 -3.86 -13.69 -0.57
N GLU A 19 -4.51 -14.67 0.05
CA GLU A 19 -5.22 -14.57 1.31
C GLU A 19 -4.30 -14.12 2.44
N PHE A 20 -3.05 -14.58 2.44
CA PHE A 20 -2.05 -14.16 3.41
C PHE A 20 -1.68 -12.68 3.24
N VAL A 21 -1.61 -12.17 2.00
CA VAL A 21 -1.39 -10.74 1.74
C VAL A 21 -2.55 -9.90 2.26
N ARG A 22 -3.80 -10.35 2.05
CA ARG A 22 -4.98 -9.69 2.60
C ARG A 22 -4.94 -9.66 4.12
N ALA A 23 -4.65 -10.80 4.74
CA ALA A 23 -4.50 -10.92 6.18
C ALA A 23 -3.38 -10.01 6.73
N ALA A 24 -2.25 -9.90 6.03
CA ALA A 24 -1.14 -9.02 6.38
C ALA A 24 -1.50 -7.53 6.38
N MET A 25 -2.57 -7.13 5.68
CA MET A 25 -3.08 -5.76 5.65
C MET A 25 -4.11 -5.46 6.75
N ALA A 26 -4.64 -6.50 7.41
CA ALA A 26 -5.55 -6.33 8.54
C ALA A 26 -4.79 -5.77 9.76
N LYS A 27 -5.43 -4.94 10.59
CA LYS A 27 -4.83 -4.40 11.82
C LYS A 27 -5.30 -5.17 13.05
N PRO A 28 -4.41 -5.65 13.94
CA PRO A 28 -2.95 -5.69 13.84
C PRO A 28 -2.42 -7.03 13.29
N ALA A 29 -1.91 -7.06 12.05
CA ALA A 29 -1.15 -8.18 11.54
C ALA A 29 0.34 -8.01 11.85
N ARG A 30 0.91 -8.90 12.67
CA ARG A 30 2.35 -9.02 12.88
C ARG A 30 2.86 -10.20 12.08
N VAL A 31 3.23 -9.97 10.83
CA VAL A 31 3.73 -11.01 9.92
C VAL A 31 5.06 -10.61 9.30
N SER A 32 5.91 -11.60 9.02
CA SER A 32 7.12 -11.39 8.24
C SER A 32 6.78 -11.38 6.75
N LEU A 33 7.34 -10.42 6.02
CA LEU A 33 7.20 -10.32 4.57
C LEU A 33 8.60 -10.27 3.94
N PRO A 34 8.79 -10.86 2.76
CA PRO A 34 10.08 -10.81 2.08
C PRO A 34 10.38 -9.39 1.58
N ARG A 35 11.62 -8.95 1.78
CA ARG A 35 12.10 -7.62 1.36
C ARG A 35 12.97 -7.75 0.12
N ALA A 36 12.53 -7.24 -1.03
CA ALA A 36 13.33 -7.23 -2.26
C ALA A 36 14.64 -6.44 -2.08
N PRO A 37 15.71 -6.67 -2.88
CA PRO A 37 16.93 -5.85 -2.88
C PRO A 37 16.68 -4.35 -3.17
N PRO A 38 17.56 -3.43 -2.74
CA PRO A 38 17.36 -1.99 -2.92
C PRO A 38 17.78 -1.44 -4.29
N HIS A 39 18.63 -2.17 -5.02
CA HIS A 39 19.43 -1.64 -6.13
C HIS A 39 18.65 -0.98 -7.27
N THR A 40 17.41 -1.38 -7.47
CA THR A 40 16.54 -0.88 -8.54
C THR A 40 15.40 0.02 -8.04
N LEU A 41 15.38 0.34 -6.75
CA LEU A 41 14.42 1.29 -6.20
C LEU A 41 14.90 2.72 -6.45
N VAL A 42 14.22 3.43 -7.35
CA VAL A 42 14.54 4.81 -7.71
C VAL A 42 13.33 5.72 -7.52
N LEU A 43 13.57 6.92 -7.03
CA LEU A 43 12.59 8.00 -7.04
C LEU A 43 12.53 8.58 -8.46
N VAL A 44 11.42 8.35 -9.16
CA VAL A 44 11.22 8.81 -10.54
C VAL A 44 10.67 10.24 -10.59
N ASP A 45 9.81 10.58 -9.64
CA ASP A 45 9.18 11.89 -9.60
C ASP A 45 8.78 12.28 -8.17
N ALA A 46 8.56 13.57 -7.93
CA ALA A 46 8.07 14.10 -6.68
C ALA A 46 7.21 15.35 -6.91
N GLU A 47 6.02 15.36 -6.32
CA GLU A 47 5.16 16.53 -6.29
C GLU A 47 5.46 17.38 -5.06
N PHE A 48 5.73 18.67 -5.27
CA PHE A 48 6.04 19.60 -4.19
C PHE A 48 4.89 20.60 -4.00
N PHE A 49 4.41 20.67 -2.76
CA PHE A 49 3.38 21.63 -2.35
C PHE A 49 4.02 22.66 -1.42
N PRO A 50 4.02 23.96 -1.80
CA PRO A 50 4.62 24.99 -0.96
C PRO A 50 3.85 25.11 0.37
N PRO A 51 4.54 25.13 1.52
CA PRO A 51 3.90 25.08 2.84
C PRO A 51 3.15 26.37 3.21
N LYS A 52 3.53 27.51 2.62
CA LYS A 52 2.85 28.81 2.74
C LYS A 52 3.02 29.57 1.43
N LEU A 53 1.95 30.20 0.95
CA LEU A 53 2.08 31.12 -0.16
C LEU A 53 2.56 32.50 0.31
N PRO A 54 3.14 33.30 -0.59
CA PRO A 54 3.41 34.70 -0.33
C PRO A 54 2.13 35.42 0.12
N SER A 55 2.24 36.26 1.15
CA SER A 55 1.16 37.12 1.65
C SER A 55 0.41 37.82 0.50
N GLY A 56 -0.93 37.70 0.47
CA GLY A 56 -1.79 38.38 -0.50
C GLY A 56 -2.17 37.58 -1.75
N SER A 57 -1.71 36.35 -1.88
CA SER A 57 -2.11 35.46 -2.99
C SER A 57 -3.49 34.83 -2.73
N LYS A 58 -4.40 34.97 -3.70
CA LYS A 58 -5.75 34.38 -3.67
C LYS A 58 -5.70 33.01 -4.35
N HIS A 59 -6.29 32.00 -3.72
CA HIS A 59 -6.50 30.69 -4.35
C HIS A 59 -7.76 30.69 -5.20
N GLU A 60 -7.71 29.97 -6.31
CA GLU A 60 -8.92 29.40 -6.90
C GLU A 60 -9.42 28.26 -5.98
N PRO A 61 -10.70 28.26 -5.56
CA PRO A 61 -11.23 27.19 -4.73
C PRO A 61 -11.01 25.81 -5.40
N GLY A 62 -10.37 24.89 -4.68
CA GLY A 62 -10.11 23.53 -5.16
C GLY A 62 -8.76 23.33 -5.87
N VAL A 63 -7.99 24.39 -6.15
CA VAL A 63 -6.65 24.26 -6.77
C VAL A 63 -5.57 24.35 -5.70
N ARG A 64 -4.88 23.23 -5.45
CA ARG A 64 -3.64 23.25 -4.65
C ARG A 64 -2.49 23.75 -5.52
N PRO A 65 -1.78 24.82 -5.13
CA PRO A 65 -0.58 25.23 -5.82
C PRO A 65 0.46 24.12 -5.67
N SER A 66 1.11 23.77 -6.77
CA SER A 66 2.24 22.85 -6.81
C SER A 66 3.40 23.51 -7.56
N VAL A 67 4.62 23.11 -7.20
CA VAL A 67 5.79 23.46 -7.99
C VAL A 67 5.80 22.55 -9.22
N VAL A 68 5.83 23.15 -10.40
CA VAL A 68 5.87 22.44 -11.68
C VAL A 68 7.27 22.59 -12.26
N ILE A 69 7.80 21.50 -12.81
CA ILE A 69 9.07 21.49 -13.54
C ILE A 69 8.89 22.33 -14.83
N SER A 70 9.91 23.10 -15.23
CA SER A 70 9.85 23.84 -16.49
C SER A 70 9.91 22.88 -17.70
N SER A 71 9.51 23.36 -18.88
CA SER A 71 9.64 22.60 -20.13
C SER A 71 11.06 22.09 -20.36
N GLU A 72 12.07 22.90 -20.07
CA GLU A 72 13.48 22.54 -20.20
C GLU A 72 13.87 21.49 -19.18
N GLY A 73 13.33 21.58 -17.96
CA GLY A 73 13.53 20.59 -16.92
C GLY A 73 12.94 19.23 -17.28
N ASP A 74 11.78 19.20 -17.93
CA ASP A 74 11.18 17.95 -18.43
C ASP A 74 12.02 17.30 -19.52
N VAL A 75 12.53 18.10 -20.46
CA VAL A 75 13.45 17.61 -21.51
C VAL A 75 14.74 17.06 -20.88
N ALA A 76 15.33 17.79 -19.93
CA ALA A 76 16.53 17.35 -19.22
C ALA A 76 16.29 16.07 -18.40
N ARG A 77 15.12 15.95 -17.76
CA ARG A 77 14.70 14.76 -17.01
C ARG A 77 14.55 13.55 -17.93
N ALA A 78 13.92 13.72 -19.09
CA ALA A 78 13.77 12.66 -20.08
C ALA A 78 15.14 12.21 -20.63
N ALA A 79 16.02 13.16 -20.99
CA ALA A 79 17.37 12.86 -21.44
C ALA A 79 18.18 12.11 -20.36
N PHE A 80 18.16 12.59 -19.12
CA PHE A 80 18.81 11.91 -18.00
C PHE A 80 18.27 10.49 -17.78
N ARG A 81 16.95 10.30 -17.88
CA ARG A 81 16.31 9.00 -17.73
C ARG A 81 16.86 8.00 -18.74
N GLU A 82 16.86 8.37 -20.02
CA GLU A 82 17.27 7.47 -21.11
C GLU A 82 18.79 7.28 -21.17
N GLU A 83 19.57 8.34 -21.01
CA GLU A 83 21.01 8.31 -21.25
C GLU A 83 21.83 7.88 -20.03
N GLN A 84 21.33 8.10 -18.81
CA GLN A 84 22.09 7.88 -17.57
C GLN A 84 21.39 6.88 -16.65
N LEU A 85 20.12 7.11 -16.33
CA LEU A 85 19.42 6.34 -15.31
C LEU A 85 19.14 4.90 -15.76
N LEU A 86 18.56 4.69 -16.94
CA LEU A 86 18.23 3.36 -17.45
C LEU A 86 19.48 2.48 -17.66
N PRO A 87 20.59 2.97 -18.23
CA PRO A 87 21.84 2.20 -18.30
C PRO A 87 22.37 1.81 -16.91
N ALA A 88 22.37 2.74 -15.96
CA ALA A 88 22.79 2.45 -14.59
C ALA A 88 21.89 1.40 -13.93
N LEU A 89 20.56 1.52 -14.07
CA LEU A 89 19.60 0.54 -13.55
C LEU A 89 19.77 -0.84 -14.17
N THR A 90 20.07 -0.90 -15.46
CA THR A 90 20.32 -2.17 -16.16
C THR A 90 21.53 -2.89 -15.57
N ALA A 91 22.61 -2.16 -15.27
CA ALA A 91 23.76 -2.73 -14.57
C ALA A 91 23.40 -3.22 -13.16
N GLN A 92 22.54 -2.48 -12.44
CA GLN A 92 22.08 -2.85 -11.10
C GLN A 92 21.12 -4.05 -11.07
N LEU A 93 20.41 -4.33 -12.17
CA LEU A 93 19.59 -5.54 -12.31
C LEU A 93 20.44 -6.83 -12.35
N LEU A 94 21.69 -6.73 -12.80
CA LEU A 94 22.64 -7.84 -12.84
C LEU A 94 23.40 -8.02 -11.51
N HIS A 95 23.06 -7.24 -10.48
CA HIS A 95 23.73 -7.33 -9.17
C HIS A 95 23.48 -8.71 -8.52
N PRO A 96 24.50 -9.38 -7.97
CA PRO A 96 24.38 -10.73 -7.38
C PRO A 96 23.31 -10.87 -6.29
N ASP A 97 23.04 -9.80 -5.53
CA ASP A 97 21.94 -9.76 -4.56
C ASP A 97 20.58 -10.18 -5.13
N TRP A 98 20.32 -9.97 -6.43
CA TRP A 98 19.08 -10.44 -7.05
C TRP A 98 19.03 -11.97 -7.13
N SER A 99 20.12 -12.61 -7.54
CA SER A 99 20.22 -14.07 -7.54
C SER A 99 20.20 -14.64 -6.12
N GLU A 100 20.97 -14.06 -5.19
CA GLU A 100 21.02 -14.51 -3.80
C GLU A 100 19.66 -14.38 -3.12
N TRP A 101 19.00 -13.22 -3.27
CA TRP A 101 17.65 -13.02 -2.74
C TRP A 101 16.66 -14.01 -3.33
N ASN A 102 16.78 -14.34 -4.62
CA ASN A 102 15.89 -15.27 -5.29
C ASN A 102 16.06 -16.72 -4.81
N GLU A 103 17.29 -17.13 -4.51
CA GLU A 103 17.64 -18.44 -3.95
C GLU A 103 17.20 -18.57 -2.49
N GLN A 104 17.36 -17.50 -1.70
CA GLN A 104 17.00 -17.48 -0.29
C GLN A 104 15.53 -17.12 -0.04
N LEU A 105 14.75 -16.78 -1.08
CA LEU A 105 13.40 -16.27 -0.91
C LEU A 105 12.54 -17.23 -0.08
N GLU A 106 12.48 -18.50 -0.48
CA GLU A 106 11.66 -19.52 0.16
C GLU A 106 12.10 -19.78 1.61
N ALA A 107 13.41 -19.85 1.87
CA ALA A 107 13.97 -20.04 3.21
C ALA A 107 13.67 -18.87 4.17
N ASN A 108 13.38 -17.68 3.64
CA ASN A 108 13.10 -16.48 4.41
C ASN A 108 11.59 -16.17 4.54
N LEU A 109 10.72 -17.04 4.05
CA LEU A 109 9.28 -16.91 4.23
C LEU A 109 8.82 -17.45 5.60
N PRO A 110 7.67 -16.98 6.11
CA PRO A 110 7.02 -17.63 7.24
C PRO A 110 6.77 -19.11 6.94
N SER A 111 6.75 -19.93 7.99
CA SER A 111 6.42 -21.35 7.82
C SER A 111 4.99 -21.51 7.31
N GLN A 112 4.69 -22.64 6.66
CA GLN A 112 3.34 -22.93 6.20
C GLN A 112 2.31 -22.87 7.36
N GLU A 113 2.70 -23.34 8.55
CA GLU A 113 1.87 -23.27 9.76
C GLU A 113 1.56 -21.82 10.16
N GLU A 114 2.56 -20.92 10.10
CA GLU A 114 2.37 -19.49 10.37
C GLU A 114 1.44 -18.85 9.34
N VAL A 115 1.62 -19.19 8.06
CA VAL A 115 0.77 -18.71 6.96
C VAL A 115 -0.68 -19.13 7.18
N ASP A 116 -0.92 -20.42 7.39
CA ASP A 116 -2.26 -20.98 7.59
C ASP A 116 -2.93 -20.39 8.83
N GLY A 117 -2.17 -20.28 9.94
CA GLY A 117 -2.66 -19.69 11.18
C GLY A 117 -3.01 -18.21 11.06
N VAL A 118 -2.29 -17.44 10.23
CA VAL A 118 -2.63 -16.05 9.94
C VAL A 118 -3.88 -15.95 9.08
N VAL A 119 -3.98 -16.77 8.02
CA VAL A 119 -5.14 -16.77 7.12
C VAL A 119 -6.41 -17.16 7.87
N ALA A 120 -6.36 -18.21 8.69
CA ALA A 120 -7.51 -18.67 9.47
C ALA A 120 -7.98 -17.60 10.47
N ARG A 121 -7.05 -16.97 11.22
CA ARG A 121 -7.38 -15.89 12.17
C ARG A 121 -7.97 -14.67 11.47
N SER A 122 -7.45 -14.30 10.30
CA SER A 122 -8.01 -13.20 9.50
C SER A 122 -9.44 -13.50 9.07
N ALA A 123 -9.71 -14.71 8.59
CA ALA A 123 -11.06 -15.11 8.18
C ALA A 123 -12.06 -15.09 9.36
N GLN A 124 -11.64 -15.57 10.53
CA GLN A 124 -12.44 -15.50 11.76
C GLN A 124 -12.75 -14.04 12.14
N TRP A 125 -11.73 -13.18 12.16
CA TRP A 125 -11.89 -11.77 12.49
C TRP A 125 -12.79 -11.03 11.49
N GLU A 126 -12.67 -11.32 10.19
CA GLU A 126 -13.54 -10.77 9.16
C GLU A 126 -15.01 -11.16 9.39
N ALA A 127 -15.27 -12.43 9.75
CA ALA A 127 -16.62 -12.90 10.08
C ALA A 127 -17.19 -12.19 11.31
N GLU A 128 -16.41 -12.05 12.38
CA GLU A 128 -16.82 -11.32 13.60
C GLU A 128 -17.14 -9.84 13.31
N CYS A 129 -16.36 -9.20 12.44
CA CYS A 129 -16.58 -7.83 12.03
C CYS A 129 -17.87 -7.66 11.20
N ILE A 130 -18.22 -8.64 10.36
CA ILE A 130 -19.48 -8.64 9.61
C ILE A 130 -20.67 -8.77 10.56
N GLU A 131 -20.60 -9.69 11.53
CA GLU A 131 -21.70 -9.87 12.51
C GLU A 131 -21.88 -8.62 13.39
N ARG A 132 -20.79 -8.02 13.89
CA ARG A 132 -20.87 -6.78 14.68
C ARG A 132 -21.53 -5.63 13.90
N ARG A 133 -21.22 -5.49 12.61
CA ARG A 133 -21.87 -4.48 11.75
C ARG A 133 -23.37 -4.74 11.57
N LYS A 134 -23.77 -6.01 11.46
CA LYS A 134 -25.20 -6.37 11.38
C LYS A 134 -25.95 -6.07 12.68
N GLU A 135 -25.32 -6.33 13.83
CA GLU A 135 -25.90 -5.99 15.14
C GLU A 135 -26.06 -4.48 15.30
N GLN A 136 -25.02 -3.70 15.00
CA GLN A 136 -25.08 -2.24 15.05
C GLN A 136 -26.16 -1.65 14.12
N ALA A 137 -26.28 -2.17 12.89
CA ALA A 137 -27.31 -1.72 11.96
C ALA A 137 -28.74 -2.02 12.47
N LYS A 138 -28.93 -3.14 13.17
CA LYS A 138 -30.22 -3.47 13.80
C LYS A 138 -30.51 -2.55 14.98
N GLU A 139 -29.51 -2.25 15.81
CA GLU A 139 -29.65 -1.32 16.94
C GLU A 139 -29.98 0.11 16.45
N GLU A 140 -29.31 0.59 15.40
CA GLU A 140 -29.59 1.88 14.77
C GLU A 140 -31.03 1.94 14.22
N GLN A 141 -31.48 0.88 13.54
CA GLN A 141 -32.86 0.78 13.03
C GLN A 141 -33.89 0.79 14.15
N GLN A 142 -33.65 0.05 15.25
CA GLN A 142 -34.54 0.05 16.41
C GLN A 142 -34.61 1.43 17.08
N MET A 143 -33.49 2.13 17.21
CA MET A 143 -33.49 3.48 17.78
C MET A 143 -34.20 4.51 16.88
N GLU A 144 -34.09 4.39 15.55
CA GLU A 144 -34.85 5.22 14.61
C GLU A 144 -36.36 4.95 14.70
N GLU A 145 -36.79 3.69 14.74
CA GLU A 145 -38.20 3.31 14.90
C GLU A 145 -38.78 3.79 16.26
N GLU A 146 -38.03 3.67 17.35
CA GLU A 146 -38.44 4.18 18.68
C GLU A 146 -38.50 5.72 18.72
N ALA A 147 -37.60 6.41 18.01
CA ALA A 147 -37.61 7.86 17.92
C ALA A 147 -38.80 8.38 17.10
N GLU A 148 -39.12 7.72 15.98
CA GLU A 148 -40.30 8.04 15.16
C GLU A 148 -41.61 7.75 15.91
N GLY A 149 -41.69 6.62 16.61
CA GLY A 149 -42.84 6.27 17.45
C GLY A 149 -43.11 7.29 18.57
N ASN A 150 -42.06 7.83 19.21
CA ASN A 150 -42.20 8.86 20.23
C ASN A 150 -42.57 10.26 19.67
N LEU A 151 -42.28 10.53 18.40
CA LEU A 151 -42.65 11.77 17.72
C LEU A 151 -44.12 11.78 17.27
N GLN A 152 -44.73 10.61 17.00
CA GLN A 152 -46.16 10.51 16.65
C GLN A 152 -47.11 10.56 17.86
N LEU A 153 -46.58 10.40 19.08
CA LEU A 153 -47.33 10.44 20.35
C LEU A 153 -47.32 11.81 21.05
N LYS A 154 -46.68 12.83 20.45
CA LYS A 154 -46.69 14.24 20.89
C LYS A 154 -47.48 15.11 19.92
#